data_AF-A2FC01-F1
#
_entry.id   AF-A2FC01-F1
#
_cell.length_a   1.000
_cell.length_b   1.000
_cell.length_c   1.000
_cell.angle_alpha   90.00
_cell.angle_beta   90.00
_cell.angle_gamma   90.00
#
_symmetry.space_group_name_H-M   'P 1'
#
loop_
_entity.id
_entity.type
_entity.pdbx_description
1 polymer ?
#
loop_
_entity_poly.entity_id
_entity_poly.type
_entity_poly.pdbx_seq_one_letter_code
_entity_poly.pdbx_strand_id
1 'polypeptide(L)'
;MTQIPQITQLASNAGIQIDELKADPNSQGLAVISDYFQQNFGDSSKLFVQPDQHSVTKEKERIAERLGSFNPKDNAVWHEITQRFGANIKQPELLSIANVLAQNASIKLDRDAKRRKSVLIKWFEENWNAIQPYLAYVVLEDTKAE
;
A
#
# COMPACT_ATOMS: atom_id res chain seq x y z
N MET A 1 -26.88 -13.08 -27.87
CA MET A 1 -25.59 -12.98 -28.59
C MET A 1 -24.53 -12.66 -27.56
N THR A 2 -23.79 -13.68 -27.12
CA THR A 2 -22.66 -13.48 -26.19
C THR A 2 -21.59 -14.48 -26.61
N GLN A 3 -20.56 -13.98 -27.30
CA GLN A 3 -19.36 -14.75 -27.60
C GLN A 3 -18.34 -14.56 -26.47
N ILE A 4 -17.86 -15.67 -25.92
CA ILE A 4 -16.71 -15.79 -25.03
C ILE A 4 -15.80 -16.88 -25.64
N PRO A 5 -14.46 -16.75 -25.53
CA PRO A 5 -13.53 -17.10 -26.60
C PRO A 5 -12.96 -18.52 -26.55
N GLN A 6 -12.58 -19.02 -27.73
CA GLN A 6 -11.33 -19.72 -28.11
C GLN A 6 -10.42 -20.30 -26.99
N ILE A 7 -10.89 -21.23 -26.17
CA ILE A 7 -10.00 -22.07 -25.32
C ILE A 7 -10.21 -23.57 -25.59
N THR A 8 -11.25 -23.94 -26.34
CA THR A 8 -11.66 -25.35 -26.51
C THR A 8 -10.87 -26.10 -27.59
N GLN A 9 -10.03 -25.44 -28.38
CA GLN A 9 -9.38 -26.08 -29.55
C GLN A 9 -7.96 -26.61 -29.32
N LEU A 10 -7.51 -26.74 -28.07
CA LEU A 10 -6.20 -27.34 -27.74
C LEU A 10 -6.28 -28.60 -26.86
N ALA A 11 -7.47 -29.03 -26.41
CA ALA A 11 -7.62 -30.18 -25.53
C ALA A 11 -7.78 -31.53 -26.25
N SER A 12 -8.02 -31.54 -27.57
CA SER A 12 -8.29 -32.75 -28.35
C SER A 12 -7.04 -33.48 -28.88
N ASN A 13 -5.83 -32.90 -28.78
CA ASN A 13 -4.60 -33.53 -29.27
C ASN A 13 -3.81 -34.33 -28.20
N ALA A 14 -4.34 -34.45 -26.98
CA ALA A 14 -3.65 -35.13 -25.88
C ALA A 14 -4.32 -36.42 -25.37
N GLY A 15 -5.44 -36.86 -25.95
CA GLY A 15 -6.04 -38.18 -25.65
C GLY A 15 -6.42 -38.41 -24.17
N ILE A 16 -6.82 -37.39 -23.43
CA ILE A 16 -7.19 -37.53 -22.01
C ILE A 16 -8.71 -37.66 -21.88
N GLN A 17 -9.20 -38.84 -21.50
CA GLN A 17 -10.57 -39.05 -21.03
C GLN A 17 -10.72 -38.44 -19.62
N ILE A 18 -11.72 -37.57 -19.46
CA ILE A 18 -12.09 -36.95 -18.20
C ILE A 18 -13.19 -37.76 -17.53
N ASP A 19 -12.84 -38.86 -16.86
CA ASP A 19 -13.75 -39.50 -15.92
C ASP A 19 -13.24 -39.38 -14.48
N GLU A 20 -14.13 -38.85 -13.65
CA GLU A 20 -14.25 -39.03 -12.21
C GLU A 20 -13.26 -38.29 -11.29
N LEU A 21 -13.62 -37.03 -10.98
CA LEU A 21 -13.18 -36.34 -9.76
C LEU A 21 -13.80 -37.04 -8.52
N LYS A 22 -13.06 -37.94 -7.89
CA LYS A 22 -13.20 -38.24 -6.46
C LYS A 22 -11.99 -37.70 -5.72
N ALA A 23 -12.25 -36.74 -4.84
CA ALA A 23 -11.24 -36.15 -3.97
C ALA A 23 -10.80 -37.19 -2.93
N ASP A 24 -9.57 -37.67 -3.05
CA ASP A 24 -8.91 -38.48 -2.04
C ASP A 24 -7.80 -37.64 -1.36
N PRO A 25 -7.75 -37.49 -0.02
CA PRO A 25 -6.89 -36.50 0.64
C PRO A 25 -5.43 -36.94 0.81
N ASN A 26 -5.02 -38.07 0.25
CA ASN A 26 -3.70 -38.64 0.53
C ASN A 26 -2.78 -38.64 -0.68
N SER A 27 -2.00 -37.56 -0.78
CA SER A 27 -0.60 -37.50 -1.24
C SER A 27 -0.24 -38.29 -2.51
N GLN A 28 -0.29 -37.64 -3.67
CA GLN A 28 0.69 -37.78 -4.78
C GLN A 28 0.61 -36.65 -5.84
N GLY A 29 -0.39 -35.76 -5.81
CA GLY A 29 -0.58 -34.74 -6.86
C GLY A 29 0.38 -33.53 -6.82
N LEU A 30 0.95 -33.19 -5.67
CA LEU A 30 1.83 -32.01 -5.54
C LEU A 30 3.24 -32.24 -6.09
N ALA A 31 3.76 -33.47 -6.00
CA ALA A 31 5.10 -33.80 -6.48
C ALA A 31 5.19 -33.75 -8.02
N VAL A 32 4.14 -34.20 -8.71
CA VAL A 32 4.11 -34.26 -10.17
C VAL A 32 4.11 -32.87 -10.81
N ILE A 33 3.44 -31.89 -10.20
CA ILE A 33 3.44 -30.49 -10.68
C ILE A 33 4.81 -29.85 -10.46
N SER A 34 5.47 -30.15 -9.33
CA SER A 34 6.82 -29.67 -9.01
C SER A 34 7.86 -30.19 -10.01
N ASP A 35 7.83 -31.48 -10.33
CA ASP A 35 8.79 -32.10 -11.25
C ASP A 35 8.62 -31.61 -12.70
N TYR A 36 7.38 -31.35 -13.14
CA TYR A 36 7.11 -30.83 -14.48
C TYR A 36 7.60 -29.38 -14.66
N PHE A 37 7.55 -28.57 -13.60
CA PHE A 37 8.05 -27.19 -13.63
C PHE A 37 9.58 -27.14 -13.66
N GLN A 38 10.24 -28.01 -12.90
CA GLN A 38 11.69 -28.10 -12.82
C GLN A 38 12.33 -28.52 -14.16
N GLN A 39 11.69 -29.42 -14.90
CA GLN A 39 12.20 -29.94 -16.17
C GLN A 39 12.08 -28.96 -17.34
N ASN A 40 11.07 -28.08 -17.34
CA ASN A 40 10.76 -27.22 -18.48
C ASN A 40 11.26 -25.76 -18.35
N PHE A 41 11.48 -25.25 -17.13
CA PHE A 41 11.77 -23.82 -16.92
C PHE A 41 13.16 -23.51 -16.36
N GLY A 42 13.99 -24.54 -16.08
CA GLY A 42 15.28 -24.33 -15.43
C GLY A 42 15.13 -23.72 -14.03
N ASP A 43 16.24 -23.66 -13.30
CA ASP A 43 16.27 -23.26 -11.89
C ASP A 43 15.61 -21.88 -11.66
N SER A 44 14.36 -21.92 -11.20
CA SER A 44 13.50 -20.76 -10.98
C SER A 44 13.93 -19.94 -9.75
N SER A 45 14.87 -20.45 -8.95
CA SER A 45 15.36 -19.78 -7.74
C SER A 45 16.06 -18.45 -8.04
N LYS A 46 16.50 -18.21 -9.29
CA LYS A 46 17.11 -16.94 -9.72
C LYS A 46 16.12 -15.82 -10.09
N LEU A 47 14.81 -16.11 -10.14
CA LEU A 47 13.77 -15.10 -10.45
C LEU A 47 13.13 -14.49 -9.20
N PHE A 48 13.40 -15.04 -8.02
CA PHE A 48 13.02 -14.43 -6.75
C PHE A 48 14.03 -13.35 -6.39
N VAL A 49 13.73 -12.10 -6.78
CA VAL A 49 14.39 -10.92 -6.20
C VAL A 49 14.08 -10.95 -4.71
N GLN A 50 15.02 -11.46 -3.91
CA GLN A 50 14.93 -11.38 -2.46
C GLN A 50 14.88 -9.89 -2.10
N PRO A 51 13.88 -9.43 -1.30
CA PRO A 51 13.82 -8.04 -0.91
C PRO A 51 15.11 -7.70 -0.16
N ASP A 52 15.86 -6.74 -0.70
CA ASP A 52 17.09 -6.22 -0.10
C ASP A 52 16.80 -5.75 1.33
N GLN A 53 17.12 -6.62 2.30
CA GLN A 53 16.88 -6.39 3.73
C GLN A 53 17.59 -5.12 4.21
N HIS A 54 18.67 -4.71 3.54
CA HIS A 54 19.45 -3.53 3.90
C HIS A 54 18.67 -2.23 3.67
N SER A 55 17.82 -2.18 2.64
CA SER A 55 16.96 -1.03 2.34
C SER A 55 15.88 -0.80 3.41
N VAL A 56 15.35 -1.89 3.98
CA VAL A 56 14.28 -1.84 5.00
C VAL A 56 14.81 -1.30 6.32
N THR A 57 16.04 -1.69 6.70
CA THR A 57 16.68 -1.20 7.93
C THR A 57 16.92 0.30 7.88
N LYS A 58 17.46 0.82 6.76
CA LYS A 58 17.67 2.25 6.56
C LYS A 58 16.37 3.06 6.56
N GLU A 59 15.28 2.53 5.99
CA GLU A 59 13.98 3.19 6.05
C GLU A 59 13.47 3.29 7.49
N LYS A 60 13.59 2.22 8.28
CA LYS A 60 13.18 2.21 9.69
C LYS A 60 13.99 3.20 10.52
N GLU A 61 15.30 3.23 10.35
CA GLU A 61 16.20 4.16 11.05
C GLU A 61 15.83 5.61 10.76
N ARG A 62 15.64 5.98 9.48
CA ARG A 62 15.22 7.33 9.08
C ARG A 62 13.89 7.76 9.72
N ILE A 63 12.93 6.84 9.79
CA ILE A 63 11.63 7.11 10.42
C ILE A 63 11.78 7.28 11.93
N ALA A 64 12.56 6.40 12.56
CA ALA A 64 12.82 6.47 13.99
C ALA A 64 13.55 7.75 14.37
N GLU A 65 14.51 8.19 13.55
CA GLU A 65 15.24 9.44 13.75
C GLU A 65 14.32 10.67 13.67
N ARG A 66 13.48 10.76 12.63
CA ARG A 66 12.54 11.87 12.48
C ARG A 66 11.49 11.92 13.57
N LEU A 67 10.96 10.75 13.96
CA LEU A 67 9.99 10.66 15.03
C LEU A 67 10.65 10.91 16.38
N GLY A 68 11.87 10.44 16.64
CA GLY A 68 12.57 10.67 17.91
C GLY A 68 11.67 10.39 19.12
N SER A 69 11.49 11.41 19.97
CA SER A 69 10.58 11.41 21.14
C SER A 69 9.19 11.99 20.84
N PHE A 70 8.82 12.16 19.57
CA PHE A 70 7.56 12.75 19.15
C PHE A 70 6.37 11.90 19.58
N ASN A 71 5.47 12.52 20.35
CA ASN A 71 4.18 11.96 20.67
C ASN A 71 3.09 12.72 19.92
N PRO A 72 2.38 12.10 18.96
CA PRO A 72 1.27 12.74 18.26
C PRO A 72 0.14 13.21 19.18
N LYS A 73 -0.05 12.56 20.34
CA LYS A 73 -1.16 12.87 21.26
C LYS A 73 -0.96 14.14 22.08
N ASP A 74 0.30 14.53 22.32
CA ASP A 74 0.65 15.69 23.15
C ASP A 74 1.07 16.89 22.28
N ASN A 75 0.69 16.87 20.99
CA ASN A 75 1.10 17.88 20.02
C ASN A 75 -0.02 18.91 19.79
N ALA A 76 0.27 20.17 20.08
CA ALA A 76 -0.64 21.30 19.83
C ALA A 76 -1.10 21.36 18.36
N VAL A 77 -0.22 21.08 17.40
CA VAL A 77 -0.55 21.07 15.96
C VAL A 77 -1.57 19.98 15.63
N TRP A 78 -1.44 18.81 16.26
CA TRP A 78 -2.42 17.75 16.08
C TRP A 78 -3.78 18.11 16.68
N HIS A 79 -3.79 18.79 17.82
CA HIS A 79 -5.02 19.32 18.41
C HIS A 79 -5.73 20.32 17.49
N GLU A 80 -5.01 21.28 16.91
CA GLU A 80 -5.57 22.25 15.95
C GLU A 80 -6.19 21.57 14.72
N ILE A 81 -5.48 20.60 14.13
CA ILE A 81 -5.97 19.85 12.97
C ILE A 81 -7.24 19.07 13.32
N THR A 82 -7.24 18.36 14.45
CA THR A 82 -8.39 17.54 14.87
C THR A 82 -9.57 18.35 15.36
N GLN A 83 -9.35 19.53 15.94
CA GLN A 83 -10.42 20.46 16.28
C GLN A 83 -11.14 20.97 15.03
N ARG A 84 -10.40 21.19 13.94
CA ARG A 84 -10.94 21.72 12.69
C ARG A 84 -11.61 20.67 11.81
N PHE A 85 -10.95 19.54 11.59
CA PHE A 85 -11.37 18.53 10.62
C PHE A 85 -12.01 17.30 11.27
N GLY A 86 -12.09 17.27 12.61
CA GLY A 86 -12.65 16.19 13.40
C GLY A 86 -11.60 15.30 14.06
N ALA A 87 -11.92 14.82 15.27
CA ALA A 87 -11.04 13.99 16.09
C ALA A 87 -10.64 12.66 15.43
N ASN A 88 -11.50 12.12 14.56
CA ASN A 88 -11.34 10.81 13.95
C ASN A 88 -10.86 10.87 12.49
N ILE A 89 -10.23 11.98 12.08
CA ILE A 89 -9.69 12.13 10.72
C ILE A 89 -8.77 10.95 10.33
N LYS A 90 -9.06 10.34 9.18
CA LYS A 90 -8.33 9.18 8.65
C LYS A 90 -7.07 9.63 7.92
N GLN A 91 -6.14 8.70 7.71
CA GLN A 91 -4.88 9.01 7.03
C GLN A 91 -5.07 9.52 5.58
N PRO A 92 -5.98 8.97 4.74
CA PRO A 92 -6.21 9.50 3.40
C PRO A 92 -6.73 10.95 3.40
N GLU A 93 -7.65 11.28 4.30
CA GLU A 93 -8.19 12.64 4.47
C GLU A 93 -7.08 13.62 4.90
N LEU A 94 -6.31 13.23 5.92
CA LEU A 94 -5.17 14.01 6.40
C LEU A 94 -4.11 14.23 5.30
N LEU A 95 -3.86 13.21 4.48
CA LEU A 95 -2.96 13.28 3.34
C LEU A 95 -3.48 14.22 2.26
N SER A 96 -4.79 14.19 1.98
CA SER A 96 -5.42 15.12 1.04
C SER A 96 -5.19 16.57 1.47
N ILE A 97 -5.47 16.88 2.74
CA ILE A 97 -5.21 18.21 3.33
C ILE A 97 -3.73 18.58 3.20
N ALA A 98 -2.83 17.69 3.58
CA ALA A 98 -1.39 17.95 3.52
C ALA A 98 -0.92 18.28 2.09
N ASN A 99 -1.43 17.60 1.06
CA ASN A 99 -1.08 17.91 -0.33
C ASN A 99 -1.54 19.30 -0.75
N VAL A 100 -2.78 19.70 -0.40
CA VAL A 100 -3.30 21.04 -0.71
C VAL A 100 -2.46 22.12 -0.02
N LEU A 101 -2.16 21.94 1.27
CA LEU A 101 -1.36 22.90 2.02
C LEU A 101 0.08 22.98 1.51
N ALA A 102 0.69 21.84 1.20
CA ALA A 102 2.03 21.76 0.63
C ALA A 102 2.14 22.52 -0.69
N GLN A 103 1.13 22.40 -1.57
CA GLN A 103 1.08 23.14 -2.83
C GLN A 103 0.97 24.65 -2.60
N ASN A 104 0.06 25.09 -1.72
CA ASN A 104 -0.13 26.51 -1.45
C ASN A 104 1.07 27.15 -0.72
N ALA A 105 1.74 26.41 0.15
CA ALA A 105 2.95 26.87 0.84
C ALA A 105 4.23 26.68 0.02
N SER A 106 4.17 26.08 -1.18
CA SER A 106 5.33 25.67 -1.99
C SER A 106 6.33 24.78 -1.23
N ILE A 107 5.82 23.88 -0.39
CA ILE A 107 6.59 22.91 0.40
C ILE A 107 6.47 21.52 -0.24
N LYS A 108 7.56 20.75 -0.23
CA LYS A 108 7.52 19.36 -0.71
C LYS A 108 7.05 18.43 0.40
N LEU A 109 5.97 17.69 0.13
CA LEU A 109 5.55 16.58 0.99
C LEU A 109 6.36 15.31 0.66
N ASP A 110 7.13 14.83 1.64
CA ASP A 110 8.04 13.70 1.47
C ASP A 110 7.33 12.33 1.43
N ARG A 111 8.01 11.30 0.91
CA ARG A 111 7.44 9.96 0.70
C ARG A 111 7.02 9.30 2.02
N ASP A 112 7.76 9.51 3.09
CA ASP A 112 7.48 8.83 4.36
C ASP A 112 6.25 9.43 5.04
N ALA A 113 6.10 10.76 5.00
CA ALA A 113 4.90 11.46 5.43
C ALA A 113 3.67 11.01 4.63
N LYS A 114 3.79 10.83 3.31
CA LYS A 114 2.69 10.29 2.49
C LYS A 114 2.26 8.89 2.91
N ARG A 115 3.23 8.04 3.32
CA ARG A 115 3.00 6.62 3.62
C ARG A 115 2.52 6.35 5.05
N ARG A 116 2.88 7.19 6.03
CA ARG A 116 2.68 6.89 7.46
C ARG A 116 2.05 8.06 8.21
N LYS A 117 0.94 7.79 8.89
CA LYS A 117 0.19 8.81 9.63
C LYS A 117 1.02 9.53 10.69
N SER A 118 1.82 8.83 11.49
CA SER A 118 2.67 9.46 12.53
C SER A 118 3.68 10.43 11.93
N VAL A 119 4.35 10.03 10.86
CA VAL A 119 5.31 10.86 10.12
C VAL A 119 4.61 12.04 9.45
N LEU A 120 3.38 11.84 8.96
CA LEU A 120 2.57 12.92 8.41
C LEU A 120 2.25 13.99 9.46
N ILE A 121 1.83 13.58 10.66
CA ILE A 121 1.56 14.52 11.75
C ILE A 121 2.83 15.28 12.16
N LYS A 122 3.98 14.59 12.19
CA LYS A 122 5.28 15.23 12.42
C LYS A 122 5.61 16.26 11.33
N TRP A 123 5.35 15.96 10.07
CA TRP A 123 5.52 16.90 8.96
C TRP A 123 4.66 18.17 9.14
N PHE A 124 3.41 18.05 9.62
CA PHE A 124 2.57 19.20 9.92
C PHE A 124 3.20 20.11 10.99
N GLU A 125 3.75 19.53 12.05
CA GLU A 125 4.43 20.27 13.11
C GLU A 125 5.67 21.00 12.59
N GLU A 126 6.53 20.29 11.85
CA GLU A 126 7.76 20.86 11.27
C GLU A 126 7.48 22.05 10.34
N ASN A 127 6.34 22.05 9.65
CA ASN A 127 5.99 23.06 8.64
C ASN A 127 4.85 23.99 9.08
N TRP A 128 4.46 23.95 10.36
CA TRP A 128 3.23 24.55 10.86
C TRP A 128 3.12 26.04 10.51
N ASN A 129 4.19 26.80 10.78
CA ASN A 129 4.23 28.24 10.55
C ASN A 129 3.94 28.63 9.09
N ALA A 130 4.32 27.78 8.14
CA ALA A 130 4.11 28.04 6.72
C ALA A 130 2.72 27.59 6.24
N ILE A 131 2.16 26.52 6.81
CA ILE A 131 0.90 25.93 6.33
C ILE A 131 -0.34 26.44 7.06
N GLN A 132 -0.20 26.87 8.32
CA GLN A 132 -1.31 27.33 9.17
C GLN A 132 -2.15 28.45 8.54
N PRO A 133 -1.58 29.46 7.83
CA PRO A 133 -2.37 30.49 7.17
C PRO A 133 -3.32 29.94 6.10
N TYR A 134 -2.96 28.85 5.44
CA TYR A 134 -3.75 28.23 4.39
C TYR A 134 -4.82 27.28 4.91
N LEU A 135 -4.68 26.83 6.17
CA LEU A 135 -5.62 25.91 6.80
C LEU A 135 -7.05 26.45 6.70
N ALA A 136 -7.22 27.77 6.89
CA ALA A 136 -8.47 28.54 6.80
C ALA A 136 -9.32 28.25 5.55
N TYR A 137 -8.67 27.91 4.43
CA TYR A 137 -9.32 27.76 3.14
C TYR A 137 -9.59 26.29 2.76
N VAL A 138 -9.19 25.34 3.61
CA VAL A 138 -9.39 23.92 3.35
C VAL A 138 -10.68 23.44 4.01
N VAL A 139 -11.52 22.76 3.21
CA VAL A 139 -12.76 22.10 3.60
C VAL A 139 -12.69 20.64 3.17
N LEU A 140 -13.10 19.72 4.04
CA LEU A 140 -13.28 18.32 3.70
C LEU A 140 -14.74 18.08 3.33
N GLU A 141 -14.96 17.46 2.17
CA GLU A 141 -16.28 17.07 1.71
C GLU A 141 -16.36 15.54 1.66
N ASP A 142 -17.41 14.99 2.29
CA ASP A 142 -17.76 13.58 2.15
C ASP A 142 -18.46 13.39 0.81
N THR A 143 -17.80 12.70 -0.12
CA THR A 143 -18.48 12.20 -1.31
C THR A 143 -19.39 11.05 -0.89
N LYS A 144 -20.65 11.38 -0.57
CA LYS A 144 -21.70 10.37 -0.53
C LYS A 144 -21.84 9.83 -1.95
N ALA A 145 -21.33 8.63 -2.19
CA ALA A 145 -21.66 7.89 -3.40
C ALA A 145 -23.16 7.59 -3.34
N GLU A 146 -23.95 8.31 -4.13
CA GLU A 146 -25.36 7.99 -4.42
C GLU A 146 -25.47 6.73 -5.29
#